data_AF-A0A358SU32-F1
#
_entry.id   AF-A0A358SU32-F1
#
_cell.length_a   1.000
_cell.length_b   1.000
_cell.length_c   1.000
_cell.angle_alpha   90.00
_cell.angle_beta   90.00
_cell.angle_gamma   90.00
#
_symmetry.space_group_name_H-M   'P 1'
#
loop_
_entity.id
_entity.type
_entity.pdbx_description
1 polymer ?
#
loop_
_entity_poly.entity_id
_entity_poly.type
_entity_poly.pdbx_seq_one_letter_code
_entity_poly.pdbx_strand_id
1 'polypeptide(L)'
;MSGEQDEVLDVLRGVWSARGQDASDIEEACGTTRSCKKMADVGFNRLAEEGEGDLQAAWRATLAREGKLKNPGGGSVRDLVLGSAEPR
;
A
#
# COMPACT_ATOMS: atom_id res chain seq x y z
N MET A 1 8.85 -19.03 -28.67
CA MET A 1 8.90 -17.98 -27.64
C MET A 1 8.41 -16.61 -28.12
N SER A 2 8.28 -16.35 -29.44
CA SER A 2 7.74 -15.07 -29.93
C SER A 2 6.21 -14.95 -29.83
N GLY A 3 5.47 -16.04 -29.99
CA GLY A 3 3.99 -16.01 -29.92
C GLY A 3 3.45 -15.62 -28.54
N GLU A 4 4.13 -16.02 -27.46
CA GLU A 4 3.75 -15.65 -26.09
C GLU A 4 3.97 -14.15 -25.80
N GLN A 5 4.98 -13.55 -26.43
CA GLN A 5 5.25 -12.12 -26.28
C GLN A 5 4.21 -11.28 -27.04
N ASP A 6 3.79 -11.74 -28.22
CA ASP A 6 2.73 -11.09 -28.98
C ASP A 6 1.38 -11.17 -28.26
N GLU A 7 1.07 -12.30 -27.63
CA GLU A 7 -0.13 -12.47 -26.82
C GLU A 7 -0.16 -11.53 -25.60
N VAL A 8 0.97 -11.42 -24.87
CA VAL A 8 1.11 -10.48 -23.75
C VAL A 8 0.93 -9.03 -24.21
N LEU A 9 1.51 -8.65 -25.35
CA LEU A 9 1.39 -7.29 -25.87
C LEU A 9 -0.05 -6.97 -26.30
N ASP A 10 -0.79 -7.94 -26.82
CA ASP A 10 -2.20 -7.76 -27.18
C ASP A 10 -3.09 -7.58 -25.96
N VAL A 11 -2.85 -8.35 -24.89
CA VAL A 11 -3.55 -8.15 -23.60
C VAL A 11 -3.26 -6.76 -23.05
N LEU A 12 -1.99 -6.33 -23.05
CA LEU A 12 -1.61 -5.01 -22.55
C LEU A 12 -2.23 -3.88 -23.36
N ARG A 13 -2.29 -3.99 -24.70
CA ARG A 13 -3.02 -3.04 -25.55
C ARG A 13 -4.52 -3.07 -25.27
N GLY A 14 -5.11 -4.24 -25.05
CA GLY A 14 -6.49 -4.39 -24.63
C GLY A 14 -6.80 -3.62 -23.35
N VAL A 15 -5.98 -3.80 -22.31
CA VAL A 15 -6.10 -3.08 -21.03
C VAL A 15 -5.95 -1.57 -21.21
N TRP A 16 -5.00 -1.12 -22.02
CA TRP A 16 -4.75 0.31 -22.23
C TRP A 16 -5.76 1.00 -23.14
N SER A 17 -6.39 0.23 -24.04
CA SER A 17 -7.41 0.71 -24.98
C SER A 17 -8.83 0.61 -24.42
N ALA A 18 -9.03 -0.09 -23.30
CA ALA A 18 -10.28 -0.16 -22.59
C ALA A 18 -10.74 1.27 -22.23
N ARG A 19 -11.67 1.79 -23.04
CA ARG A 19 -12.35 3.07 -22.87
C ARG A 19 -13.82 2.78 -22.61
N GLY A 20 -14.39 3.46 -21.61
CA GLY A 20 -15.80 3.31 -21.25
C GLY A 20 -16.07 2.32 -20.12
N GLN A 21 -15.03 1.86 -19.40
CA GLN A 21 -15.19 1.32 -18.05
C GLN A 21 -15.11 2.50 -17.09
N ASP A 22 -16.25 2.87 -16.53
CA ASP A 22 -16.35 3.98 -15.58
C ASP A 22 -16.39 3.43 -14.15
N ALA A 23 -16.19 4.30 -13.15
CA ALA A 23 -16.14 3.89 -11.75
C ALA A 23 -17.39 3.10 -11.29
N SER A 24 -18.54 3.32 -11.95
CA SER A 24 -19.78 2.57 -11.74
C SER A 24 -19.67 1.09 -12.12
N ASP A 25 -18.91 0.74 -13.16
CA ASP A 25 -18.74 -0.66 -13.58
C ASP A 25 -17.88 -1.43 -12.57
N ILE A 26 -16.93 -0.75 -11.94
CA ILE A 26 -16.12 -1.29 -10.83
C ILE A 26 -16.97 -1.41 -9.57
N GLU A 27 -17.87 -0.46 -9.30
CA GLU A 27 -18.80 -0.55 -8.17
C GLU A 27 -19.87 -1.64 -8.38
N GLU A 28 -20.31 -1.90 -9.60
CA GLU A 28 -21.22 -3.01 -9.91
C GLU A 28 -20.52 -4.37 -9.78
N ALA A 29 -19.29 -4.49 -10.31
CA ALA A 29 -18.53 -5.75 -10.28
C ALA A 29 -17.86 -6.04 -8.93
N CYS A 30 -17.46 -5.00 -8.18
CA CYS A 30 -16.61 -5.09 -6.98
C CYS A 30 -17.11 -4.23 -5.81
N GLY A 31 -18.23 -3.52 -5.95
CA GLY A 31 -18.89 -2.84 -4.83
C GLY A 31 -19.34 -3.84 -3.76
N THR A 32 -19.92 -3.34 -2.67
CA THR A 32 -20.14 -4.05 -1.39
C THR A 32 -21.10 -5.25 -1.49
N THR A 33 -20.73 -6.28 -2.24
CA THR A 33 -21.49 -7.50 -2.46
C THR A 33 -21.44 -8.39 -1.22
N ARG A 34 -20.37 -8.28 -0.42
CA ARG A 34 -20.34 -8.66 1.01
C ARG A 34 -19.30 -7.78 1.71
N SER A 35 -19.69 -7.06 2.75
CA SER A 35 -18.71 -6.56 3.73
C SER A 35 -17.97 -7.79 4.27
N CYS A 36 -16.67 -7.93 3.97
CA CYS A 36 -15.84 -8.98 4.56
C CYS A 36 -15.96 -8.86 6.09
N LYS A 37 -16.81 -9.71 6.68
CA LYS A 37 -17.28 -9.60 8.07
C LYS A 37 -16.15 -9.69 9.09
N LYS A 38 -14.95 -10.10 8.66
CA LYS A 38 -13.75 -10.29 9.49
C LYS A 38 -12.59 -9.36 9.09
N MET A 39 -12.86 -8.11 8.73
CA MET A 39 -11.80 -7.10 8.57
C MET A 39 -11.40 -6.43 9.88
N ALA A 40 -12.16 -6.60 10.97
CA ALA A 40 -11.84 -6.02 12.28
C ALA A 40 -10.49 -6.51 12.83
N ASP A 41 -10.09 -7.73 12.48
CA ASP A 41 -8.82 -8.34 12.89
C ASP A 41 -7.68 -8.06 11.90
N VAL A 42 -7.96 -7.37 10.78
CA VAL A 42 -6.99 -7.06 9.74
C VAL A 42 -6.47 -5.65 9.97
N GLY A 43 -5.28 -5.56 10.53
CA GLY A 43 -4.63 -4.28 10.80
C GLY A 43 -3.40 -4.45 11.69
N PHE A 44 -2.92 -3.34 12.23
CA PHE A 44 -1.73 -3.32 13.08
C PHE A 44 -2.09 -3.30 14.57
N ASN A 45 -3.34 -3.57 14.95
CA ASN A 45 -3.79 -3.50 16.35
C ASN A 45 -3.01 -4.44 17.25
N ARG A 46 -2.62 -5.62 16.76
CA ARG A 46 -1.74 -6.55 17.49
C ARG A 46 -0.39 -5.91 17.89
N LEU A 47 0.15 -5.03 17.05
CA LEU A 47 1.38 -4.29 17.37
C LEU A 47 1.15 -3.30 18.52
N ALA A 48 -0.05 -2.70 18.59
CA ALA A 48 -0.44 -1.81 19.68
C ALA A 48 -0.76 -2.57 20.97
N GLU A 49 -1.27 -3.81 20.90
CA GLU A 49 -1.53 -4.69 22.05
C GLU A 49 -0.22 -5.22 22.70
N GLU A 50 0.84 -5.39 21.91
CA GLU A 50 2.19 -5.67 22.41
C GLU A 50 2.87 -4.43 23.02
N GLY A 51 2.39 -3.23 22.69
CA GLY A 51 2.73 -1.96 23.32
C GLY A 51 1.66 -1.53 24.33
N GLU A 52 1.86 -0.40 25.02
CA GLU A 52 0.89 0.14 26.00
C GLU A 52 -0.35 0.77 25.30
N GLY A 53 -0.95 0.08 24.33
CA GLY A 53 -2.19 0.48 23.66
C GLY A 53 -2.06 1.62 22.64
N ASP A 54 -0.91 2.31 22.57
CA ASP A 54 -0.65 3.33 21.55
C ASP A 54 0.10 2.75 20.34
N LEU A 55 -0.61 2.61 19.23
CA LEU A 55 -0.07 2.15 17.95
C LEU A 55 1.09 3.02 17.47
N GLN A 56 1.03 4.33 17.71
CA GLN A 56 2.09 5.25 17.30
C GLN A 56 3.37 4.98 18.09
N ALA A 57 3.28 4.85 19.41
CA ALA A 57 4.41 4.48 20.26
C ALA A 57 5.00 3.11 19.89
N ALA A 58 4.15 2.10 19.66
CA ALA A 58 4.60 0.75 19.29
C ALA A 58 5.39 0.73 17.97
N TRP A 59 4.94 1.49 16.97
CA TRP A 59 5.68 1.69 15.72
C TRP A 59 7.01 2.40 15.94
N ARG A 60 7.05 3.47 16.74
CA ARG A 60 8.31 4.17 17.04
C ARG A 60 9.30 3.26 17.76
N ALA A 61 8.86 2.45 18.71
CA ALA A 61 9.72 1.49 19.41
C ALA A 61 10.28 0.42 18.44
N THR A 62 9.45 -0.10 17.54
CA THR A 62 9.87 -1.04 16.49
C THR A 62 10.93 -0.42 15.57
N LEU A 63 10.68 0.81 15.08
CA LEU A 63 11.63 1.53 14.24
C LEU A 63 12.95 1.85 14.97
N ALA A 64 12.89 2.12 16.28
CA ALA A 64 14.09 2.34 17.09
C ALA A 64 14.92 1.07 17.18
N ARG A 65 14.27 -0.06 17.51
CA ARG A 65 14.90 -1.38 17.62
C ARG A 65 15.58 -1.81 16.31
N GLU A 66 14.96 -1.47 15.19
CA GLU A 66 15.50 -1.77 13.85
C GLU A 66 16.54 -0.75 13.35
N GLY A 67 16.88 0.27 14.15
CA GLY A 67 17.84 1.31 13.77
C GLY A 67 17.33 2.27 12.70
N LYS A 68 16.03 2.24 12.38
CA LYS A 68 15.41 3.02 11.29
C LYS A 68 15.03 4.45 11.68
N LEU A 69 15.10 4.81 12.97
CA LEU A 69 14.77 6.17 13.43
C LEU A 69 15.87 7.19 13.16
N LYS A 70 17.13 6.75 13.02
CA LYS A 70 18.27 7.63 12.80
C LYS A 70 19.17 7.01 11.75
N ASN A 71 18.92 7.33 10.49
CA ASN A 71 19.86 6.97 9.45
C ASN A 71 21.02 7.99 9.51
N PRO A 72 22.30 7.57 9.65
CA PRO A 72 23.44 8.49 9.72
C PRO A 72 23.63 9.38 8.48
N GLY A 73 22.88 9.12 7.40
CA GLY A 73 23.03 9.81 6.12
C GLY A 73 21.73 10.15 5.37
N GLY A 74 20.54 10.10 5.97
CA GLY A 74 19.35 10.55 5.22
C GLY A 74 18.00 10.20 5.82
N GLY A 75 17.25 11.25 6.14
CA GLY A 75 15.78 11.29 6.20
C GLY A 75 15.12 10.58 7.38
N SER A 76 14.02 11.16 7.83
CA SER A 76 13.01 10.47 8.65
C SER A 76 12.16 9.53 7.79
N VAL A 77 11.38 8.64 8.42
CA VAL A 77 10.39 7.79 7.70
C VAL A 77 9.42 8.63 6.87
N ARG A 78 9.10 9.86 7.32
CA ARG A 78 8.29 10.80 6.55
C ARG A 78 8.98 11.15 5.22
N ASP A 79 10.27 11.41 5.23
CA ASP A 79 11.04 11.77 4.04
C ASP A 79 11.17 10.60 3.06
N LEU A 80 11.15 9.36 3.56
CA LEU A 80 11.05 8.16 2.72
C LEU A 80 9.70 8.07 1.99
N VAL A 81 8.59 8.37 2.68
CA VAL A 81 7.22 8.18 2.15
C VAL A 81 6.76 9.35 1.29
N LEU A 82 7.07 10.59 1.71
CA LEU A 82 6.62 11.82 1.05
C LEU A 82 7.71 12.45 0.17
N GLY A 83 8.91 11.86 0.14
CA GLY A 83 10.10 12.50 -0.40
C GLY A 83 10.71 13.49 0.59
N SER A 84 12.03 13.74 0.48
CA SER A 84 12.71 14.76 1.29
C SER A 84 12.03 16.11 1.11
N ALA A 85 11.65 16.71 2.23
CA ALA A 85 11.19 18.09 2.27
C ALA A 85 12.38 19.06 2.15
N GLU A 86 13.15 19.00 1.07
CA GLU A 86 14.06 20.11 0.73
C GLU A 86 13.41 21.03 -0.31
N PRO A 87 13.50 22.36 -0.11
CA PRO A 87 13.10 23.33 -1.11
C PRO A 87 14.12 23.28 -2.25
N ARG A 88 13.62 23.26 -3.48
CA ARG A 88 14.43 23.36 -4.70
C ARG A 88 15.01 24.76 -4.85
#